data_AF-A0A8T5TXA3-F1
#
_entry.id   AF-A0A8T5TXA3-F1
#
_cell.length_a   1.000
_cell.length_b   1.000
_cell.length_c   1.000
_cell.angle_alpha   90.00
_cell.angle_beta   90.00
_cell.angle_gamma   90.00
#
_symmetry.space_group_name_H-M   'P 1'
#
loop_
_entity.id
_entity.type
_entity.pdbx_description
1 polymer ?
#
loop_
_entity_poly.entity_id
_entity_poly.type
_entity_poly.pdbx_seq_one_letter_code
_entity_poly.pdbx_strand_id
1 'polypeptide(L)'
;MRNYNKALLIVAVLLVGGGVGFLVFGSMTAGNIDDSFNFTYEPSSPDLVEALTFNVDIGSLLFKYNTSPTSLYADIDVDMEISGWYMEGKTYLDFFQPSASWWDDVTATFNLQTIPDVWFNPSHWFKSYNITIAVILRTDVVYDLTALMSVGSIEMEVPDGVPLNGTSLTSSTGSIKFKTLGNNEIKGPVRLESSTGSIEFYASKTNFSSGFRASTSTGSLTLNYTNCIMGDNLIGTVSTGSVNFKSYNMLYSKDINLNLETSTGSIDVELSQYISMGANVTGTWETSTGSVDVLYRDNLIDTDVRFVGSTGTGSINYQTHATMEITGLGSIYS
;
A
#
# COMPACT_ATOMS: atom_id res chain seq x y z
N MET A 1 6.21 54.39 -30.39
CA MET A 1 7.46 53.80 -29.84
C MET A 1 7.86 54.35 -28.46
N ARG A 2 7.91 55.68 -28.22
CA ARG A 2 8.38 56.23 -26.93
C ARG A 2 7.56 55.83 -25.67
N ASN A 3 6.24 55.64 -25.80
CA ASN A 3 5.39 55.21 -24.68
C ASN A 3 5.49 53.70 -24.40
N TYR A 4 5.84 52.90 -25.42
CA TYR A 4 6.02 51.46 -25.29
C TYR A 4 7.25 51.12 -24.45
N ASN A 5 8.37 51.82 -24.67
CA ASN A 5 9.60 51.60 -23.90
C ASN A 5 9.43 51.95 -22.41
N LYS A 6 8.61 52.95 -22.08
CA LYS A 6 8.28 53.30 -20.69
C LYS A 6 7.39 52.25 -20.03
N ALA A 7 6.37 51.78 -20.74
CA ALA A 7 5.52 50.70 -20.25
C ALA A 7 6.32 49.42 -20.03
N LEU A 8 7.19 49.06 -20.97
CA LEU A 8 8.06 47.87 -20.87
C LEU A 8 9.02 47.98 -19.68
N LEU A 9 9.62 49.14 -19.44
CA LEU A 9 10.50 49.38 -18.29
C LEU A 9 9.73 49.24 -16.96
N ILE A 10 8.53 49.82 -16.87
CA ILE A 10 7.69 49.72 -15.67
C ILE A 10 7.29 48.27 -15.40
N VAL A 11 6.88 47.53 -16.44
CA VAL A 11 6.55 46.10 -16.33
C VAL A 11 7.78 45.29 -15.90
N ALA A 12 8.96 45.54 -16.48
CA ALA A 12 10.19 44.86 -16.09
C ALA A 12 10.58 45.14 -14.64
N VAL A 13 10.46 46.39 -14.17
CA VAL A 13 10.75 46.76 -12.78
C VAL A 13 9.74 46.13 -11.82
N LEU A 14 8.46 46.07 -12.17
CA LEU A 14 7.44 45.41 -11.36
C LEU A 14 7.65 43.89 -11.29
N LEU A 15 8.04 43.25 -12.39
CA LEU A 15 8.33 41.82 -12.42
C LEU A 15 9.59 41.47 -11.64
N VAL A 16 10.67 42.23 -11.81
CA VAL A 16 11.93 42.00 -11.11
C VAL A 16 11.82 42.38 -9.64
N GLY A 17 11.27 43.56 -9.32
CA GLY A 17 11.07 44.01 -7.95
C GLY A 17 10.08 43.13 -7.19
N GLY A 18 8.96 42.78 -7.83
CA GLY A 18 7.97 41.86 -7.28
C GLY A 18 8.55 40.45 -7.10
N GLY A 19 9.29 39.93 -8.08
CA GLY A 19 9.93 38.63 -8.01
C GLY A 19 11.02 38.54 -6.94
N VAL A 20 11.91 39.54 -6.85
CA VAL A 20 12.95 39.60 -5.81
C VAL A 20 12.31 39.76 -4.43
N GLY A 21 11.32 40.65 -4.29
CA GLY A 21 10.58 40.83 -3.04
C GLY A 21 9.86 39.54 -2.60
N PHE A 22 9.26 38.82 -3.55
CA PHE A 22 8.66 37.51 -3.33
C PHE A 22 9.69 36.52 -2.76
N LEU A 23 10.82 36.32 -3.44
CA LEU A 23 11.86 35.38 -3.01
C LEU A 23 12.45 35.73 -1.63
N VAL A 24 12.73 37.02 -1.39
CA VAL A 24 13.29 37.50 -0.11
C VAL A 24 12.30 37.28 1.02
N PHE A 25 11.04 37.68 0.84
CA PHE A 25 10.02 37.53 1.87
C PHE A 25 9.71 36.06 2.13
N GLY A 26 9.58 35.24 1.09
CA GLY A 26 9.36 33.79 1.22
C GLY A 26 10.46 33.09 2.01
N SER A 27 11.72 33.48 1.78
CA SER A 27 12.87 32.97 2.53
C SER A 27 12.90 33.47 3.98
N MET A 28 12.54 34.73 4.24
CA MET A 28 12.51 35.31 5.59
C MET A 28 11.39 34.72 6.46
N THR A 29 10.30 34.31 5.83
CA THR A 29 9.12 33.72 6.48
C THR A 29 9.09 32.20 6.37
N ALA A 30 10.20 31.58 5.96
CA ALA A 30 10.33 30.14 5.94
C ALA A 30 10.37 29.61 7.38
N GLY A 31 9.73 28.48 7.61
CA GLY A 31 9.62 27.89 8.94
C GLY A 31 8.97 26.53 8.91
N ASN A 32 8.78 26.00 10.11
CA ASN A 32 8.15 24.71 10.38
C ASN A 32 6.96 24.92 11.32
N ILE A 33 5.94 24.08 11.16
CA ILE A 33 4.81 23.93 12.07
C ILE A 33 4.84 22.50 12.57
N ASP A 34 5.04 22.33 13.86
CA ASP A 34 5.09 21.03 14.53
C ASP A 34 3.90 20.90 15.47
N ASP A 35 3.09 19.85 15.29
CA ASP A 35 1.96 19.55 16.16
C ASP A 35 1.86 18.04 16.39
N SER A 36 1.29 17.65 17.54
CA SER A 36 1.04 16.26 17.89
C SER A 36 -0.35 16.09 18.51
N PHE A 37 -1.02 15.00 18.15
CA PHE A 37 -2.38 14.68 18.60
C PHE A 37 -2.47 13.21 18.97
N ASN A 38 -3.27 12.91 19.99
CA ASN A 38 -3.53 11.54 20.43
C ASN A 38 -5.04 11.32 20.44
N PHE A 39 -5.47 10.18 19.89
CA PHE A 39 -6.87 9.73 19.89
C PHE A 39 -6.93 8.29 20.37
N THR A 40 -7.93 7.97 21.17
CA THR A 40 -8.09 6.63 21.74
C THR A 40 -9.46 6.08 21.39
N TYR A 41 -9.53 4.78 21.14
CA TYR A 41 -10.78 4.09 20.88
C TYR A 41 -11.05 3.02 21.93
N GLU A 42 -12.23 3.11 22.56
CA GLU A 42 -12.76 2.10 23.47
C GLU A 42 -14.28 1.99 23.23
N PRO A 43 -14.77 0.92 22.57
CA PRO A 43 -16.19 0.79 22.26
C PRO A 43 -17.01 0.61 23.54
N SER A 44 -18.10 1.36 23.65
CA SER A 44 -19.05 1.22 24.77
C SER A 44 -19.77 -0.14 24.77
N SER A 45 -19.84 -0.81 23.61
CA SER A 45 -20.39 -2.15 23.43
C SER A 45 -19.49 -2.89 22.43
N PRO A 46 -18.51 -3.67 22.89
CA PRO A 46 -17.59 -4.39 22.02
C PRO A 46 -18.30 -5.42 21.13
N ASP A 47 -17.91 -5.45 19.86
CA ASP A 47 -18.33 -6.46 18.89
C ASP A 47 -17.32 -7.61 18.83
N LEU A 48 -17.71 -8.71 18.18
CA LEU A 48 -16.81 -9.84 17.94
C LEU A 48 -15.69 -9.50 16.94
N VAL A 49 -15.96 -8.56 16.04
CA VAL A 49 -15.02 -8.03 15.05
C VAL A 49 -15.20 -6.52 15.03
N GLU A 50 -14.10 -5.80 15.26
CA GLU A 50 -14.10 -4.34 15.36
C GLU A 50 -13.65 -3.74 14.04
N ALA A 51 -14.53 -2.96 13.40
CA ALA A 51 -14.26 -2.34 12.12
C ALA A 51 -13.63 -0.96 12.31
N LEU A 52 -12.40 -0.75 11.84
CA LEU A 52 -11.71 0.55 11.89
C LEU A 52 -11.42 1.05 10.48
N THR A 53 -11.72 2.33 10.24
CA THR A 53 -11.50 2.98 8.94
C THR A 53 -10.55 4.17 9.09
N PHE A 54 -9.54 4.27 8.21
CA PHE A 54 -8.58 5.37 8.19
C PHE A 54 -8.57 6.03 6.82
N ASN A 55 -8.98 7.29 6.74
CA ASN A 55 -8.98 8.10 5.53
C ASN A 55 -7.95 9.21 5.68
N VAL A 56 -6.82 9.08 5.00
CA VAL A 56 -5.67 9.97 5.16
C VAL A 56 -5.25 10.50 3.80
N ASP A 57 -5.21 11.82 3.65
CA ASP A 57 -4.79 12.42 2.39
C ASP A 57 -3.28 12.34 2.19
N ILE A 58 -2.50 12.57 3.24
CA ILE A 58 -1.05 12.60 3.12
C ILE A 58 -0.34 12.15 4.41
N GLY A 59 0.73 11.37 4.25
CA GLY A 59 1.62 10.98 5.35
C GLY A 59 2.01 9.50 5.35
N SER A 60 2.39 9.00 6.51
CA SER A 60 2.73 7.60 6.73
C SER A 60 1.84 7.01 7.81
N LEU A 61 1.05 6.01 7.47
CA LEU A 61 0.18 5.28 8.38
C LEU A 61 0.88 4.00 8.84
N LEU A 62 1.14 3.89 10.14
CA LEU A 62 1.93 2.82 10.74
C LEU A 62 1.06 2.02 11.72
N PHE A 63 0.58 0.85 11.30
CA PHE A 63 -0.12 -0.07 12.17
C PHE A 63 0.86 -0.93 12.97
N LYS A 64 0.76 -0.83 14.28
CA LYS A 64 1.49 -1.59 15.28
C LYS A 64 0.51 -2.25 16.24
N TYR A 65 1.02 -3.18 17.03
CA TYR A 65 0.23 -3.88 18.03
C TYR A 65 0.85 -3.76 19.41
N ASN A 66 0.01 -3.60 20.42
CA ASN A 66 0.37 -3.61 21.82
C ASN A 66 0.00 -4.95 22.45
N THR A 67 1.02 -5.63 22.98
CA THR A 67 0.87 -6.89 23.73
C THR A 67 0.64 -6.67 25.23
N SER A 68 0.76 -5.42 25.70
CA SER A 68 0.52 -5.07 27.09
C SER A 68 -0.99 -5.00 27.37
N PRO A 69 -1.47 -5.47 28.54
CA PRO A 69 -2.87 -5.34 28.90
C PRO A 69 -3.29 -3.87 28.95
N THR A 70 -4.24 -3.49 28.10
CA THR A 70 -4.83 -2.15 28.05
C THR A 70 -6.33 -2.25 27.81
N SER A 71 -7.12 -1.32 28.38
CA SER A 71 -8.55 -1.25 28.09
C SER A 71 -8.81 -0.72 26.67
N LEU A 72 -7.90 0.11 26.15
CA LEU A 72 -8.00 0.74 24.84
C LEU A 72 -7.87 -0.29 23.72
N TYR A 73 -8.80 -0.23 22.77
CA TYR A 73 -8.78 -1.09 21.59
C TYR A 73 -7.84 -0.53 20.54
N ALA A 74 -7.81 0.79 20.36
CA ALA A 74 -6.82 1.44 19.51
C ALA A 74 -6.33 2.73 20.17
N ASP A 75 -5.07 3.05 19.90
CA ASP A 75 -4.43 4.32 20.25
C ASP A 75 -3.79 4.89 18.98
N ILE A 76 -4.08 6.14 18.66
CA ILE A 76 -3.72 6.79 17.40
C ILE A 76 -2.92 8.04 17.74
N ASP A 77 -1.62 7.98 17.50
CA ASP A 77 -0.70 9.10 17.64
C ASP A 77 -0.45 9.72 16.27
N VAL A 78 -0.69 11.02 16.15
CA VAL A 78 -0.45 11.81 14.96
C VAL A 78 0.66 12.80 15.27
N ASP A 79 1.81 12.62 14.65
CA ASP A 79 2.91 13.58 14.66
C ASP A 79 2.98 14.25 13.29
N MET A 80 2.92 15.59 13.27
CA MET A 80 2.95 16.34 12.02
C MET A 80 3.98 17.46 12.06
N GLU A 81 4.75 17.55 10.98
CA GLU A 81 5.65 18.64 10.66
C GLU A 81 5.29 19.15 9.25
N ILE A 82 4.98 20.44 9.15
CA ILE A 82 4.78 21.14 7.87
C ILE A 82 5.90 22.15 7.72
N SER A 83 6.75 21.98 6.72
CA SER A 83 7.85 22.89 6.42
C SER A 83 7.59 23.63 5.12
N GLY A 84 7.97 24.90 5.04
CA GLY A 84 7.79 25.65 3.81
C GLY A 84 8.19 27.11 3.88
N TRP A 85 7.90 27.84 2.81
CA TRP A 85 7.97 29.30 2.77
C TRP A 85 6.64 29.92 3.20
N TYR A 86 6.66 31.16 3.71
CA TYR A 86 5.44 31.86 4.15
C TYR A 86 4.69 31.14 5.29
N MET A 87 5.44 30.56 6.23
CA MET A 87 4.92 29.80 7.37
C MET A 87 4.73 30.67 8.62
N GLU A 88 5.26 31.89 8.62
CA GLU A 88 5.11 32.81 9.75
C GLU A 88 3.62 33.06 10.08
N GLY A 89 3.22 32.80 11.32
CA GLY A 89 1.85 32.97 11.81
C GLY A 89 0.85 31.90 11.36
N LYS A 90 1.33 30.84 10.69
CA LYS A 90 0.51 29.71 10.26
C LYS A 90 0.43 28.61 11.31
N THR A 91 -0.65 27.84 11.24
CA THR A 91 -0.91 26.65 12.07
C THR A 91 -1.31 25.48 11.18
N TYR A 92 -1.37 24.27 11.73
CA TYR A 92 -1.84 23.10 10.97
C TYR A 92 -3.26 23.27 10.39
N LEU A 93 -4.11 24.08 11.04
CA LEU A 93 -5.47 24.39 10.59
C LEU A 93 -5.51 25.19 9.27
N ASP A 94 -4.40 25.80 8.86
CA ASP A 94 -4.27 26.45 7.55
C ASP A 94 -4.11 25.44 6.41
N PHE A 95 -3.79 24.18 6.71
CA PHE A 95 -3.45 23.14 5.73
C PHE A 95 -4.37 21.93 5.77
N PHE A 96 -5.01 21.67 6.91
CA PHE A 96 -5.89 20.54 7.13
C PHE A 96 -7.29 21.00 7.49
N GLN A 97 -8.30 20.24 7.04
CA GLN A 97 -9.67 20.54 7.38
C GLN A 97 -9.82 20.49 8.92
N PRO A 98 -10.24 21.60 9.54
CA PRO A 98 -10.44 21.65 10.96
C PRO A 98 -11.69 20.86 11.29
N SER A 99 -11.54 19.61 11.72
CA SER A 99 -12.59 18.95 12.50
C SER A 99 -12.04 18.69 13.89
N ALA A 100 -12.81 19.09 14.91
CA ALA A 100 -12.52 18.78 16.31
C ALA A 100 -12.61 17.27 16.63
N SER A 101 -12.67 16.42 15.59
CA SER A 101 -12.87 14.98 15.67
C SER A 101 -12.34 14.36 14.37
N TRP A 102 -11.03 14.44 14.13
CA TRP A 102 -10.39 13.55 13.14
C TRP A 102 -10.76 12.10 13.44
N TRP A 103 -10.97 11.77 14.71
CA TRP A 103 -11.54 10.51 15.14
C TRP A 103 -13.06 10.61 15.42
N ASP A 104 -13.85 9.72 14.83
CA ASP A 104 -15.28 9.53 15.13
C ASP A 104 -15.48 8.18 15.83
N ASP A 105 -15.74 8.21 17.15
CA ASP A 105 -15.96 7.02 17.99
C ASP A 105 -17.20 6.20 17.59
N VAL A 106 -18.20 6.83 16.94
CA VAL A 106 -19.44 6.15 16.55
C VAL A 106 -19.22 5.27 15.33
N THR A 107 -18.43 5.77 14.38
CA THR A 107 -18.11 5.05 13.14
C THR A 107 -16.73 4.41 13.15
N ALA A 108 -15.98 4.55 14.25
CA ALA A 108 -14.58 4.15 14.41
C ALA A 108 -13.72 4.55 13.19
N THR A 109 -13.91 5.79 12.75
CA THR A 109 -13.28 6.33 11.54
C THR A 109 -12.33 7.48 11.86
N PHE A 110 -11.08 7.35 11.42
CA PHE A 110 -10.08 8.40 11.43
C PHE A 110 -10.06 9.12 10.07
N ASN A 111 -10.13 10.45 10.07
CA ASN A 111 -10.13 11.30 8.88
C ASN A 111 -9.10 12.42 9.02
N LEU A 112 -8.04 12.38 8.21
CA LEU A 112 -7.07 13.47 8.07
C LEU A 112 -7.10 13.97 6.62
N GLN A 113 -7.82 15.08 6.40
CA GLN A 113 -8.04 15.64 5.08
C GLN A 113 -7.33 16.99 4.91
N THR A 114 -6.66 17.16 3.79
CA THR A 114 -6.00 18.41 3.40
C THR A 114 -7.02 19.43 2.88
N ILE A 115 -6.72 20.71 3.07
CA ILE A 115 -7.44 21.80 2.41
C ILE A 115 -6.90 21.90 0.98
N PRO A 116 -7.77 22.03 -0.05
CA PRO A 116 -7.35 22.22 -1.42
C PRO A 116 -6.40 23.40 -1.57
N ASP A 117 -5.34 23.21 -2.36
CA ASP A 117 -4.33 24.24 -2.55
C ASP A 117 -4.89 25.48 -3.22
N VAL A 118 -4.61 26.62 -2.58
CA VAL A 118 -5.15 27.91 -2.99
C VAL A 118 -4.09 28.67 -3.78
N TRP A 119 -4.35 28.90 -5.07
CA TRP A 119 -3.36 29.48 -5.99
C TRP A 119 -2.88 30.87 -5.58
N PHE A 120 -3.60 31.61 -4.74
CA PHE A 120 -3.23 32.95 -4.28
C PHE A 120 -2.55 32.98 -2.91
N ASN A 121 -2.41 31.83 -2.24
CA ASN A 121 -1.70 31.73 -0.97
C ASN A 121 -0.33 31.06 -1.17
N PRO A 122 0.78 31.82 -1.16
CA PRO A 122 2.12 31.29 -1.41
C PRO A 122 2.57 30.18 -0.44
N SER A 123 1.99 30.11 0.77
CA SER A 123 2.30 29.05 1.73
C SER A 123 1.89 27.66 1.22
N HIS A 124 1.02 27.57 0.21
CA HIS A 124 0.62 26.31 -0.40
C HIS A 124 1.54 25.87 -1.55
N TRP A 125 2.42 26.74 -2.07
CA TRP A 125 3.19 26.41 -3.27
C TRP A 125 4.51 25.70 -2.95
N PHE A 126 5.12 26.06 -1.83
CA PHE A 126 6.44 25.58 -1.42
C PHE A 126 6.37 25.00 -0.02
N LYS A 127 5.65 23.88 0.11
CA LYS A 127 5.49 23.16 1.36
C LYS A 127 5.83 21.69 1.20
N SER A 128 6.26 21.09 2.29
CA SER A 128 6.45 19.65 2.44
C SER A 128 5.76 19.19 3.71
N TYR A 129 5.19 17.99 3.65
CA TYR A 129 4.55 17.34 4.78
C TYR A 129 5.42 16.19 5.26
N ASN A 130 5.69 16.17 6.55
CA ASN A 130 6.26 15.04 7.26
C ASN A 130 5.27 14.64 8.35
N ILE A 131 4.37 13.71 8.01
CA ILE A 131 3.25 13.32 8.87
C ILE A 131 3.35 11.82 9.12
N THR A 132 3.34 11.46 10.40
CA THR A 132 3.33 10.09 10.87
C THR A 132 2.08 9.85 11.70
N ILE A 133 1.30 8.84 11.33
CA ILE A 133 0.11 8.41 12.05
C ILE A 133 0.38 7.00 12.54
N ALA A 134 0.76 6.86 13.80
CA ALA A 134 0.99 5.56 14.43
C ALA A 134 -0.31 5.06 15.06
N VAL A 135 -0.79 3.91 14.59
CA VAL A 135 -1.97 3.24 15.11
C VAL A 135 -1.52 2.02 15.89
N ILE A 136 -1.78 2.01 17.19
CA ILE A 136 -1.43 0.92 18.09
C ILE A 136 -2.71 0.16 18.44
N LEU A 137 -2.81 -1.08 17.94
CA LEU A 137 -3.96 -1.96 18.11
C LEU A 137 -3.72 -2.98 19.24
N ARG A 138 -4.77 -3.41 19.92
CA ARG A 138 -4.66 -4.49 20.92
C ARG A 138 -4.56 -5.87 20.23
N THR A 139 -3.85 -6.83 20.82
CA THR A 139 -3.61 -8.13 20.14
C THR A 139 -4.72 -9.18 20.29
N ASP A 140 -5.60 -9.03 21.28
CA ASP A 140 -6.71 -9.96 21.60
C ASP A 140 -8.02 -9.60 20.88
N VAL A 141 -8.08 -8.45 20.21
CA VAL A 141 -9.23 -7.99 19.44
C VAL A 141 -9.06 -8.39 17.97
N VAL A 142 -10.14 -8.87 17.35
CA VAL A 142 -10.14 -9.18 15.92
C VAL A 142 -10.61 -7.95 15.16
N TYR A 143 -9.77 -7.39 14.29
CA TYR A 143 -10.11 -6.19 13.53
C TYR A 143 -10.49 -6.49 12.08
N ASP A 144 -11.41 -5.69 11.56
CA ASP A 144 -11.60 -5.45 10.13
C ASP A 144 -11.04 -4.06 9.80
N LEU A 145 -9.95 -4.01 9.04
CA LEU A 145 -9.18 -2.77 8.83
C LEU A 145 -9.34 -2.26 7.42
N THR A 146 -9.76 -1.01 7.29
CA THR A 146 -9.77 -0.28 6.02
C THR A 146 -8.88 0.95 6.15
N ALA A 147 -7.89 1.09 5.26
CA ALA A 147 -7.03 2.26 5.19
C ALA A 147 -6.97 2.78 3.76
N LEU A 148 -7.33 4.05 3.59
CA LEU A 148 -7.32 4.79 2.34
C LEU A 148 -6.32 5.94 2.47
N MET A 149 -5.24 5.89 1.70
CA MET A 149 -4.20 6.90 1.64
C MET A 149 -4.19 7.57 0.26
N SER A 150 -4.25 8.89 0.17
CA SER A 150 -4.08 9.56 -1.13
C SER A 150 -2.61 9.62 -1.53
N VAL A 151 -1.74 10.12 -0.65
CA VAL A 151 -0.30 10.24 -0.91
C VAL A 151 0.53 9.79 0.29
N GLY A 152 1.39 8.78 0.10
CA GLY A 152 2.35 8.37 1.10
C GLY A 152 2.34 6.86 1.35
N SER A 153 2.64 6.44 2.57
CA SER A 153 2.89 5.03 2.89
C SER A 153 1.90 4.46 3.89
N ILE A 154 1.58 3.18 3.71
CA ILE A 154 0.87 2.38 4.71
C ILE A 154 1.78 1.21 5.08
N GLU A 155 2.17 1.11 6.34
CA GLU A 155 2.92 -0.03 6.88
C GLU A 155 2.11 -0.72 7.97
N MET A 156 2.02 -2.05 7.88
CA MET A 156 1.36 -2.88 8.87
C MET A 156 2.22 -4.09 9.18
N GLU A 157 2.58 -4.27 10.45
CA GLU A 157 3.26 -5.47 10.94
C GLU A 157 2.41 -6.15 12.00
N VAL A 158 1.93 -7.36 11.69
CA VAL A 158 1.09 -8.17 12.58
C VAL A 158 1.98 -9.15 13.35
N PRO A 159 2.03 -9.07 14.69
CA PRO A 159 2.80 -9.98 15.51
C PRO A 159 2.32 -11.43 15.41
N ASP A 160 3.16 -12.35 15.87
CA ASP A 160 2.85 -13.78 15.93
C ASP A 160 1.54 -14.06 16.70
N GLY A 161 0.67 -14.90 16.14
CA GLY A 161 -0.56 -15.36 16.80
C GLY A 161 -1.72 -14.37 16.86
N VAL A 162 -1.56 -13.15 16.31
CA VAL A 162 -2.64 -12.15 16.28
C VAL A 162 -3.64 -12.47 15.17
N PRO A 163 -4.95 -12.58 15.48
CA PRO A 163 -5.98 -12.80 14.48
C PRO A 163 -6.41 -11.50 13.79
N LEU A 164 -6.80 -11.62 12.52
CA LEU A 164 -7.42 -10.56 11.73
C LEU A 164 -8.69 -11.06 11.05
N ASN A 165 -9.64 -10.16 10.81
CA ASN A 165 -10.76 -10.42 9.92
C ASN A 165 -10.39 -9.98 8.49
N GLY A 166 -10.96 -8.87 8.02
CA GLY A 166 -10.64 -8.27 6.73
C GLY A 166 -9.50 -7.26 6.83
N THR A 167 -8.76 -7.08 5.74
CA THR A 167 -7.75 -6.02 5.66
C THR A 167 -7.74 -5.46 4.25
N SER A 168 -8.12 -4.19 4.11
CA SER A 168 -8.14 -3.45 2.85
C SER A 168 -7.26 -2.21 2.96
N LEU A 169 -6.08 -2.25 2.36
CA LEU A 169 -5.13 -1.14 2.35
C LEU A 169 -5.04 -0.59 0.93
N THR A 170 -5.32 0.70 0.76
CA THR A 170 -5.34 1.36 -0.54
C THR A 170 -4.52 2.64 -0.51
N SER A 171 -3.65 2.84 -1.49
CA SER A 171 -2.88 4.08 -1.69
C SER A 171 -3.07 4.62 -3.11
N SER A 172 -3.32 5.91 -3.30
CA SER A 172 -3.34 6.45 -4.67
C SER A 172 -1.91 6.62 -5.20
N THR A 173 -1.05 7.27 -4.44
CA THR A 173 0.38 7.41 -4.76
C THR A 173 1.24 7.07 -3.55
N GLY A 174 2.03 6.02 -3.66
CA GLY A 174 3.03 5.62 -2.66
C GLY A 174 3.04 4.13 -2.39
N SER A 175 3.46 3.73 -1.19
CA SER A 175 3.77 2.32 -0.90
C SER A 175 2.85 1.70 0.14
N ILE A 176 2.60 0.40 -0.01
CA ILE A 176 1.94 -0.43 0.99
C ILE A 176 2.90 -1.53 1.38
N LYS A 177 3.15 -1.70 2.68
CA LYS A 177 3.94 -2.80 3.22
C LYS A 177 3.13 -3.51 4.28
N PHE A 178 2.81 -4.79 4.05
CA PHE A 178 2.05 -5.59 5.00
C PHE A 178 2.81 -6.89 5.31
N LYS A 179 3.14 -7.07 6.59
CA LYS A 179 3.92 -8.20 7.09
C LYS A 179 3.18 -8.93 8.21
N THR A 180 3.20 -10.26 8.17
CA THR A 180 2.70 -11.14 9.23
C THR A 180 3.86 -11.98 9.78
N LEU A 181 4.02 -12.02 11.10
CA LEU A 181 5.23 -12.56 11.75
C LEU A 181 5.14 -14.04 12.11
N GLY A 182 3.95 -14.65 12.10
CA GLY A 182 3.81 -16.07 12.40
C GLY A 182 2.44 -16.47 12.95
N ASN A 183 2.01 -17.70 12.70
CA ASN A 183 0.84 -18.32 13.32
C ASN A 183 -0.43 -17.44 13.30
N ASN A 184 -0.55 -16.55 12.31
CA ASN A 184 -1.64 -15.61 12.18
C ASN A 184 -2.83 -16.28 11.50
N GLU A 185 -4.04 -15.90 11.89
CA GLU A 185 -5.28 -16.32 11.21
C GLU A 185 -5.95 -15.08 10.63
N ILE A 186 -6.09 -15.03 9.31
CA ILE A 186 -6.84 -13.99 8.60
C ILE A 186 -8.11 -14.61 8.04
N LYS A 187 -9.25 -14.26 8.65
CA LYS A 187 -10.55 -14.88 8.35
C LYS A 187 -11.22 -14.25 7.13
N GLY A 188 -11.12 -12.93 7.02
CA GLY A 188 -11.64 -12.13 5.92
C GLY A 188 -10.65 -12.03 4.75
N PRO A 189 -11.05 -11.37 3.66
CA PRO A 189 -10.19 -11.16 2.50
C PRO A 189 -9.10 -10.13 2.80
N VAL A 190 -7.92 -10.33 2.20
CA VAL A 190 -6.85 -9.32 2.17
C VAL A 190 -6.84 -8.65 0.80
N ARG A 191 -6.91 -7.31 0.78
CA ARG A 191 -6.89 -6.48 -0.43
C ARG A 191 -5.86 -5.37 -0.28
N LEU A 192 -4.87 -5.34 -1.17
CA LEU A 192 -3.84 -4.32 -1.22
C LEU A 192 -3.88 -3.64 -2.58
N GLU A 193 -4.12 -2.34 -2.63
CA GLU A 193 -4.31 -1.63 -3.90
C GLU A 193 -3.50 -0.34 -3.95
N SER A 194 -2.73 -0.14 -5.02
CA SER A 194 -2.04 1.13 -5.27
C SER A 194 -2.36 1.65 -6.68
N SER A 195 -2.49 2.95 -6.91
CA SER A 195 -2.56 3.44 -8.30
C SER A 195 -1.16 3.64 -8.86
N THR A 196 -0.28 4.32 -8.11
CA THR A 196 1.13 4.50 -8.46
C THR A 196 2.03 4.22 -7.25
N GLY A 197 2.88 3.21 -7.36
CA GLY A 197 3.87 2.84 -6.34
C GLY A 197 3.98 1.34 -6.10
N SER A 198 4.52 0.95 -4.95
CA SER A 198 4.86 -0.44 -4.66
C SER A 198 3.96 -1.06 -3.59
N ILE A 199 3.69 -2.35 -3.72
CA ILE A 199 3.07 -3.16 -2.67
C ILE A 199 4.04 -4.28 -2.30
N GLU A 200 4.38 -4.36 -1.03
CA GLU A 200 5.20 -5.42 -0.46
C GLU A 200 4.39 -6.20 0.57
N PHE A 201 4.21 -7.49 0.32
CA PHE A 201 3.52 -8.40 1.21
C PHE A 201 4.45 -9.54 1.63
N TYR A 202 4.58 -9.74 2.94
CA TYR A 202 5.39 -10.82 3.51
C TYR A 202 4.58 -11.61 4.53
N ALA A 203 4.38 -12.90 4.28
CA ALA A 203 3.68 -13.79 5.18
C ALA A 203 4.49 -15.00 5.59
N SER A 204 4.48 -15.30 6.89
CA SER A 204 5.08 -16.50 7.45
C SER A 204 4.08 -17.22 8.35
N LYS A 205 3.85 -18.52 8.12
CA LYS A 205 2.98 -19.36 8.95
C LYS A 205 1.56 -18.77 9.15
N THR A 206 1.04 -18.09 8.14
CA THR A 206 -0.26 -17.41 8.19
C THR A 206 -1.32 -18.26 7.49
N ASN A 207 -2.51 -18.32 8.07
CA ASN A 207 -3.68 -18.97 7.47
C ASN A 207 -4.64 -17.91 6.89
N PHE A 208 -4.85 -17.95 5.58
CA PHE A 208 -5.77 -17.07 4.85
C PHE A 208 -7.04 -17.83 4.49
N SER A 209 -8.17 -17.49 5.11
CA SER A 209 -9.42 -18.23 4.87
C SER A 209 -10.15 -17.75 3.61
N SER A 210 -10.06 -16.47 3.27
CA SER A 210 -10.87 -15.82 2.21
C SER A 210 -10.04 -15.24 1.05
N GLY A 211 -8.81 -15.73 0.87
CA GLY A 211 -7.95 -15.37 -0.26
C GLY A 211 -7.20 -14.05 -0.11
N PHE A 212 -6.46 -13.72 -1.16
CA PHE A 212 -5.58 -12.57 -1.20
C PHE A 212 -5.62 -11.91 -2.58
N ARG A 213 -5.74 -10.57 -2.59
CA ARG A 213 -5.64 -9.77 -3.80
C ARG A 213 -4.68 -8.60 -3.59
N ALA A 214 -3.73 -8.44 -4.50
CA ALA A 214 -2.92 -7.24 -4.59
C ALA A 214 -2.95 -6.67 -6.03
N SER A 215 -3.02 -5.36 -6.17
CA SER A 215 -2.97 -4.74 -7.49
C SER A 215 -2.33 -3.36 -7.52
N THR A 216 -1.57 -3.06 -8.57
CA THR A 216 -1.12 -1.68 -8.86
C THR A 216 -1.30 -1.29 -10.33
N SER A 217 -1.65 -0.03 -10.61
CA SER A 217 -1.69 0.42 -12.02
C SER A 217 -0.28 0.68 -12.56
N THR A 218 0.55 1.41 -11.80
CA THR A 218 1.95 1.66 -12.17
C THR A 218 2.88 1.41 -10.98
N GLY A 219 3.80 0.47 -11.09
CA GLY A 219 4.82 0.21 -10.06
C GLY A 219 5.15 -1.26 -9.88
N SER A 220 5.16 -1.77 -8.66
CA SER A 220 5.56 -3.16 -8.42
C SER A 220 4.76 -3.86 -7.33
N LEU A 221 4.61 -5.18 -7.48
CA LEU A 221 4.13 -6.08 -6.44
C LEU A 221 5.28 -6.99 -6.02
N THR A 222 5.57 -7.08 -4.72
CA THR A 222 6.42 -8.11 -4.14
C THR A 222 5.58 -8.91 -3.16
N LEU A 223 5.31 -10.17 -3.47
CA LEU A 223 4.45 -11.04 -2.67
C LEU A 223 5.26 -12.25 -2.23
N ASN A 224 5.47 -12.42 -0.92
CA ASN A 224 6.28 -13.50 -0.38
C ASN A 224 5.50 -14.28 0.68
N TYR A 225 5.38 -15.59 0.47
CA TYR A 225 4.67 -16.50 1.35
C TYR A 225 5.59 -17.64 1.78
N THR A 226 5.62 -17.93 3.08
CA THR A 226 6.42 -19.03 3.63
C THR A 226 5.60 -19.83 4.64
N ASN A 227 5.44 -21.13 4.42
CA ASN A 227 4.69 -22.05 5.30
C ASN A 227 3.25 -21.59 5.57
N CYS A 228 2.58 -20.94 4.61
CA CYS A 228 1.23 -20.41 4.81
C CYS A 228 0.16 -21.41 4.34
N ILE A 229 -1.05 -21.25 4.86
CA ILE A 229 -2.24 -21.98 4.42
C ILE A 229 -3.12 -21.01 3.63
N MET A 230 -3.51 -21.38 2.42
CA MET A 230 -4.35 -20.56 1.55
C MET A 230 -5.67 -21.27 1.26
N GLY A 231 -6.76 -20.65 1.68
CA GLY A 231 -8.12 -21.18 1.58
C GLY A 231 -8.94 -20.59 0.43
N ASP A 232 -8.40 -19.66 -0.35
CA ASP A 232 -9.03 -19.14 -1.57
C ASP A 232 -7.99 -18.61 -2.56
N ASN A 233 -8.44 -18.02 -3.65
CA ASN A 233 -7.60 -17.55 -4.74
C ASN A 233 -6.55 -16.51 -4.29
N LEU A 234 -5.43 -16.52 -5.01
CA LEU A 234 -4.35 -15.55 -4.88
C LEU A 234 -4.23 -14.80 -6.20
N ILE A 235 -4.44 -13.48 -6.15
CA ILE A 235 -4.47 -12.63 -7.33
C ILE A 235 -3.46 -11.49 -7.15
N GLY A 236 -2.57 -11.31 -8.14
CA GLY A 236 -1.60 -10.22 -8.20
C GLY A 236 -1.61 -9.57 -9.59
N THR A 237 -2.06 -8.33 -9.71
CA THR A 237 -2.21 -7.67 -11.03
C THR A 237 -1.49 -6.33 -11.11
N VAL A 238 -0.70 -6.12 -12.16
CA VAL A 238 -0.03 -4.85 -12.45
C VAL A 238 -0.44 -4.36 -13.84
N SER A 239 -0.72 -3.07 -14.06
CA SER A 239 -0.88 -2.61 -15.45
C SER A 239 0.48 -2.34 -16.08
N THR A 240 1.31 -1.51 -15.45
CA THR A 240 2.68 -1.21 -15.90
C THR A 240 3.68 -1.41 -14.76
N GLY A 241 4.64 -2.31 -14.97
CA GLY A 241 5.69 -2.63 -14.02
C GLY A 241 5.78 -4.12 -13.71
N SER A 242 6.22 -4.48 -12.50
CA SER A 242 6.65 -5.85 -12.21
C SER A 242 5.88 -6.56 -11.10
N VAL A 243 5.75 -7.88 -11.22
CA VAL A 243 5.27 -8.78 -10.17
C VAL A 243 6.42 -9.70 -9.78
N ASN A 244 6.86 -9.65 -8.53
CA ASN A 244 7.78 -10.60 -7.94
C ASN A 244 7.01 -11.46 -6.93
N PHE A 245 6.81 -12.73 -7.25
CA PHE A 245 6.06 -13.67 -6.43
C PHE A 245 6.98 -14.77 -5.92
N LYS A 246 7.00 -14.96 -4.60
CA LYS A 246 7.75 -16.03 -3.94
C LYS A 246 6.85 -16.83 -3.02
N SER A 247 6.95 -18.14 -3.13
CA SER A 247 6.16 -19.07 -2.32
C SER A 247 7.03 -20.25 -1.90
N TYR A 248 7.02 -20.53 -0.60
CA TYR A 248 7.74 -21.64 0.02
C TYR A 248 6.80 -22.45 0.89
N ASN A 249 6.67 -23.75 0.61
CA ASN A 249 5.88 -24.71 1.41
C ASN A 249 4.44 -24.25 1.68
N MET A 250 3.71 -23.90 0.63
CA MET A 250 2.30 -23.53 0.77
C MET A 250 1.44 -24.78 0.95
N LEU A 251 0.41 -24.66 1.78
CA LEU A 251 -0.68 -25.63 1.88
C LEU A 251 -1.96 -24.98 1.38
N TYR A 252 -2.73 -25.70 0.58
CA TYR A 252 -4.00 -25.24 0.04
C TYR A 252 -5.12 -26.09 0.64
N SER A 253 -6.10 -25.47 1.28
CA SER A 253 -7.20 -26.20 1.93
C SER A 253 -8.31 -26.60 0.94
N LYS A 254 -8.28 -26.04 -0.27
CA LYS A 254 -9.13 -26.36 -1.41
C LYS A 254 -8.37 -26.02 -2.69
N ASP A 255 -8.90 -26.43 -3.84
CA ASP A 255 -8.33 -26.03 -5.13
C ASP A 255 -8.39 -24.50 -5.29
N ILE A 256 -7.28 -23.88 -5.71
CA ILE A 256 -7.19 -22.43 -5.87
C ILE A 256 -6.72 -22.01 -7.26
N ASN A 257 -7.04 -20.77 -7.61
CA ASN A 257 -6.44 -20.05 -8.72
C ASN A 257 -5.32 -19.10 -8.22
N LEU A 258 -4.13 -19.22 -8.82
CA LEU A 258 -2.99 -18.32 -8.64
C LEU A 258 -2.79 -17.49 -9.90
N ASN A 259 -3.34 -16.28 -9.93
CA ASN A 259 -3.33 -15.43 -11.12
C ASN A 259 -2.37 -14.26 -10.93
N LEU A 260 -1.36 -14.18 -11.79
CA LEU A 260 -0.39 -13.09 -11.83
C LEU A 260 -0.42 -12.44 -13.21
N GLU A 261 -0.70 -11.15 -13.27
CA GLU A 261 -0.92 -10.47 -14.56
C GLU A 261 -0.14 -9.16 -14.62
N THR A 262 0.46 -8.88 -15.77
CA THR A 262 0.99 -7.55 -16.12
C THR A 262 0.54 -7.14 -17.53
N SER A 263 0.23 -5.87 -17.79
CA SER A 263 0.03 -5.44 -19.19
C SER A 263 1.36 -5.11 -19.85
N THR A 264 2.20 -4.32 -19.18
CA THR A 264 3.56 -3.97 -19.64
C THR A 264 4.56 -4.13 -18.50
N GLY A 265 5.42 -5.14 -18.58
CA GLY A 265 6.52 -5.37 -17.65
C GLY A 265 6.77 -6.85 -17.39
N SER A 266 7.34 -7.18 -16.24
CA SER A 266 7.83 -8.52 -15.95
C SER A 266 7.06 -9.23 -14.84
N ILE A 267 6.98 -10.55 -14.93
CA ILE A 267 6.52 -11.43 -13.86
C ILE A 267 7.69 -12.36 -13.53
N ASP A 268 8.16 -12.29 -12.30
CA ASP A 268 9.21 -13.15 -11.75
C ASP A 268 8.59 -14.03 -10.66
N VAL A 269 8.61 -15.35 -10.85
CA VAL A 269 7.95 -16.32 -9.98
C VAL A 269 8.96 -17.33 -9.44
N GLU A 270 9.01 -17.47 -8.12
CA GLU A 270 9.76 -18.51 -7.42
C GLU A 270 8.81 -19.34 -6.56
N LEU A 271 8.67 -20.62 -6.89
CA LEU A 271 7.86 -21.60 -6.18
C LEU A 271 8.76 -22.72 -5.70
N SER A 272 8.76 -22.98 -4.40
CA SER A 272 9.54 -24.06 -3.81
C SER A 272 8.70 -24.86 -2.82
N GLN A 273 8.49 -26.13 -3.13
CA GLN A 273 7.63 -27.02 -2.37
C GLN A 273 8.42 -28.23 -1.83
N TYR A 274 8.40 -28.39 -0.50
CA TYR A 274 9.01 -29.51 0.22
C TYR A 274 8.01 -30.27 1.10
N ILE A 275 6.75 -29.84 1.11
CA ILE A 275 5.63 -30.47 1.84
C ILE A 275 4.45 -30.70 0.88
N SER A 276 3.51 -31.60 1.18
CA SER A 276 2.33 -31.77 0.32
C SER A 276 1.53 -30.46 0.24
N MET A 277 1.09 -30.10 -0.97
CA MET A 277 0.26 -28.92 -1.21
C MET A 277 -1.19 -29.10 -0.74
N GLY A 278 -1.63 -30.33 -0.48
CA GLY A 278 -2.97 -30.64 0.05
C GLY A 278 -4.11 -30.56 -0.98
N ALA A 279 -4.05 -29.62 -1.92
CA ALA A 279 -5.03 -29.45 -3.00
C ALA A 279 -4.36 -29.01 -4.30
N ASN A 280 -5.11 -28.97 -5.40
CA ASN A 280 -4.59 -28.61 -6.71
C ASN A 280 -4.43 -27.08 -6.85
N VAL A 281 -3.41 -26.68 -7.59
CA VAL A 281 -3.17 -25.27 -7.92
C VAL A 281 -3.22 -25.11 -9.43
N THR A 282 -4.14 -24.25 -9.88
CA THR A 282 -4.14 -23.73 -11.25
C THR A 282 -3.59 -22.32 -11.21
N GLY A 283 -2.58 -22.01 -12.01
CA GLY A 283 -2.10 -20.63 -12.11
C GLY A 283 -2.01 -20.10 -13.54
N THR A 284 -2.27 -18.81 -13.68
CA THR A 284 -2.15 -18.08 -14.94
C THR A 284 -1.17 -16.93 -14.79
N TRP A 285 -0.16 -16.86 -15.66
CA TRP A 285 0.87 -15.82 -15.65
C TRP A 285 0.90 -15.09 -17.00
N GLU A 286 0.30 -13.92 -17.05
CA GLU A 286 0.03 -13.24 -18.32
C GLU A 286 0.76 -11.90 -18.40
N THR A 287 1.47 -11.69 -19.51
CA THR A 287 1.98 -10.37 -19.89
C THR A 287 1.56 -9.99 -21.31
N SER A 288 1.15 -8.75 -21.57
CA SER A 288 0.96 -8.32 -22.97
C SER A 288 2.29 -7.94 -23.60
N THR A 289 3.11 -7.16 -22.90
CA THR A 289 4.46 -6.77 -23.33
C THR A 289 5.45 -6.94 -22.18
N GLY A 290 6.40 -7.84 -22.31
CA GLY A 290 7.48 -8.08 -21.36
C GLY A 290 7.73 -9.57 -21.13
N SER A 291 8.31 -9.91 -19.99
CA SER A 291 8.83 -11.25 -19.74
C SER A 291 8.13 -11.95 -18.58
N VAL A 292 8.05 -13.28 -18.66
CA VAL A 292 7.64 -14.13 -17.54
C VAL A 292 8.81 -15.07 -17.27
N ASP A 293 9.39 -15.01 -16.06
CA ASP A 293 10.45 -15.91 -15.60
C ASP A 293 9.97 -16.71 -14.40
N VAL A 294 10.16 -18.03 -14.47
CA VAL A 294 9.56 -18.98 -13.54
C VAL A 294 10.58 -20.02 -13.13
N LEU A 295 10.82 -20.03 -11.82
CA LEU A 295 11.53 -21.06 -11.12
C LEU A 295 10.58 -21.87 -10.25
N TYR A 296 10.33 -23.13 -10.64
CA TYR A 296 9.57 -24.08 -9.84
C TYR A 296 10.47 -25.22 -9.37
N ARG A 297 10.39 -25.52 -8.08
CA ARG A 297 11.10 -26.63 -7.44
C ARG A 297 10.12 -27.39 -6.57
N ASP A 298 9.96 -28.67 -6.85
CA ASP A 298 9.09 -29.56 -6.09
C ASP A 298 9.80 -30.90 -5.94
N ASN A 299 9.84 -31.42 -4.73
CA ASN A 299 10.47 -32.72 -4.46
C ASN A 299 9.43 -33.82 -4.19
N LEU A 300 8.15 -33.56 -4.46
CA LEU A 300 7.03 -34.44 -4.14
C LEU A 300 6.33 -34.92 -5.42
N ILE A 301 5.67 -36.07 -5.31
CA ILE A 301 5.08 -36.81 -6.45
C ILE A 301 3.54 -36.66 -6.45
N ASP A 302 2.95 -36.13 -5.38
CA ASP A 302 1.55 -36.42 -5.01
C ASP A 302 0.54 -35.30 -5.28
N THR A 303 0.93 -34.20 -5.93
CA THR A 303 0.00 -33.08 -6.23
C THR A 303 0.22 -32.54 -7.64
N ASP A 304 -0.90 -32.45 -8.39
CA ASP A 304 -0.91 -31.92 -9.74
C ASP A 304 -0.86 -30.38 -9.71
N VAL A 305 0.08 -29.81 -10.46
CA VAL A 305 0.23 -28.37 -10.58
C VAL A 305 0.18 -27.97 -12.04
N ARG A 306 -0.75 -27.08 -12.38
CA ARG A 306 -0.91 -26.60 -13.75
C ARG A 306 -0.67 -25.10 -13.82
N PHE A 307 0.33 -24.71 -14.59
CA PHE A 307 0.65 -23.30 -14.84
C PHE A 307 0.58 -22.98 -16.32
N VAL A 308 -0.25 -22.00 -16.66
CA VAL A 308 -0.37 -21.48 -18.01
C VAL A 308 0.28 -20.10 -18.03
N GLY A 309 1.29 -19.90 -18.87
CA GLY A 309 1.85 -18.57 -19.08
C GLY A 309 1.79 -18.14 -20.54
N SER A 310 1.57 -16.85 -20.76
CA SER A 310 1.48 -16.27 -22.09
C SER A 310 2.10 -14.88 -22.14
N THR A 311 2.76 -14.57 -23.25
CA THR A 311 3.25 -13.24 -23.58
C THR A 311 2.76 -12.84 -24.97
N GLY A 312 2.27 -11.61 -25.12
CA GLY A 312 2.00 -11.03 -26.44
C GLY A 312 3.30 -10.66 -27.17
N THR A 313 4.24 -10.05 -26.45
CA THR A 313 5.58 -9.66 -26.94
C THR A 313 6.60 -9.78 -25.81
N GLY A 314 7.61 -10.64 -25.99
CA GLY A 314 8.72 -10.82 -25.05
C GLY A 314 9.13 -12.29 -24.94
N SER A 315 9.65 -12.71 -23.78
CA SER A 315 10.15 -14.06 -23.57
C SER A 315 9.49 -14.72 -22.37
N ILE A 316 9.33 -16.03 -22.44
CA ILE A 316 8.97 -16.84 -21.28
C ILE A 316 10.10 -17.83 -21.00
N ASN A 317 10.58 -17.86 -19.76
CA ASN A 317 11.61 -18.79 -19.30
C ASN A 317 11.04 -19.68 -18.19
N TYR A 318 11.26 -20.99 -18.31
CA TYR A 318 10.81 -22.00 -17.35
C TYR A 318 11.91 -23.02 -17.07
N GLN A 319 12.06 -23.39 -15.81
CA GLN A 319 12.75 -24.62 -15.44
C GLN A 319 11.72 -25.77 -15.30
N THR A 320 11.80 -26.76 -16.20
CA THR A 320 10.82 -27.86 -16.30
C THR A 320 10.86 -28.78 -15.07
N HIS A 321 9.67 -29.22 -14.62
CA HIS A 321 9.49 -30.26 -13.60
C HIS A 321 8.45 -31.30 -14.06
N ALA A 322 8.54 -32.55 -13.57
CA ALA A 322 7.74 -33.68 -14.06
C ALA A 322 6.22 -33.51 -13.87
N THR A 323 5.80 -32.72 -12.88
CA THR A 323 4.41 -32.45 -12.50
C THR A 323 3.86 -31.14 -13.07
N MET A 324 4.66 -30.41 -13.86
CA MET A 324 4.26 -29.13 -14.43
C MET A 324 3.84 -29.27 -15.90
N GLU A 325 2.57 -28.98 -16.20
CA GLU A 325 2.11 -28.79 -17.57
C GLU A 325 2.14 -27.29 -17.92
N ILE A 326 3.02 -26.91 -18.87
CA ILE A 326 3.09 -25.55 -19.42
C ILE A 326 2.43 -25.54 -20.80
N THR A 327 1.31 -24.84 -20.94
CA THR A 327 0.72 -24.54 -22.26
C THR A 327 1.00 -23.08 -22.61
N GLY A 328 2.11 -22.81 -23.30
CA GLY A 328 2.44 -21.46 -23.77
C GLY A 328 1.77 -21.16 -25.11
N LEU A 329 0.88 -20.16 -25.16
CA LEU A 329 0.53 -19.46 -26.40
C LEU A 329 1.27 -18.12 -26.41
N GLY A 330 2.50 -18.14 -26.93
CA GLY A 330 3.22 -16.93 -27.35
C GLY A 330 3.55 -17.07 -28.83
N SER A 331 3.16 -16.08 -29.65
CA SER A 331 3.50 -16.09 -31.07
C SER A 331 5.02 -16.06 -31.24
N ILE A 332 5.58 -17.10 -31.81
CA ILE A 332 6.89 -17.07 -32.42
C ILE A 332 6.76 -16.14 -33.64
N TYR A 333 7.08 -14.87 -33.49
CA TYR A 333 7.42 -14.08 -34.67
C TYR A 333 8.80 -14.54 -35.13
N SER A 334 8.79 -15.23 -36.27
CA SER A 334 9.93 -15.57 -37.13
C SER A 334 10.72 -14.35 -37.56
#